data_AF-A0A0R5RPY8-F1
#
_entry.id   AF-A0A0R5RPY8-F1
#
_cell.length_a   1.000
_cell.length_b   1.000
_cell.length_c   1.000
_cell.angle_alpha   90.00
_cell.angle_beta   90.00
_cell.angle_gamma   90.00
#
_symmetry.space_group_name_H-M   'P 1'
#
loop_
_entity.id
_entity.type
_entity.pdbx_description
1 polymer ?
#
loop_
_entity_poly.entity_id
_entity_poly.type
_entity_poly.pdbx_seq_one_letter_code
_entity_poly.pdbx_strand_id
1 'polypeptide(L)'
;MSQLYQPDLFLQERIPRKPYCTDDLSYGIRPRSYKTAITRRYIQVNPPHLRTFLLFDLDYAGAALAWEDNNLPMPAWAAINRENTHAHLAYALSAPVLTADFGGRQAALRYLAAIEAAYRAKLGGDDGFSGLITKNPMHPHWELLRGVPDAVRGYDLPYLADFVDLERFKPYVGRSNVEAVGLGRNCTVFNVVSRWAYENVLEYKQQGLTLAG
;
A
#
# COMPACT_ATOMS: atom_id res chain seq x y z
N MET A 1 7.60 -39.05 -1.30
CA MET A 1 6.59 -37.99 -1.11
C MET A 1 7.33 -36.69 -0.89
N SER A 2 7.52 -35.88 -1.94
CA SER A 2 8.08 -34.54 -1.79
C SER A 2 7.09 -33.73 -0.94
N GLN A 3 7.46 -33.34 0.28
CA GLN A 3 6.76 -32.26 0.96
C GLN A 3 6.81 -31.06 0.02
N LEU A 4 5.66 -30.71 -0.55
CA LEU A 4 5.49 -29.43 -1.25
C LEU A 4 5.83 -28.37 -0.20
N TYR A 5 7.03 -27.79 -0.31
CA TYR A 5 7.43 -26.66 0.51
C TYR A 5 6.47 -25.52 0.17
N GLN A 6 5.45 -25.36 1.00
CA GLN A 6 4.43 -24.34 0.81
C GLN A 6 5.03 -23.03 1.34
N PRO A 7 5.29 -22.03 0.47
CA PRO A 7 5.90 -20.79 0.92
C PRO A 7 4.99 -20.10 1.95
N ASP A 8 5.61 -19.60 3.02
CA ASP A 8 4.92 -18.78 4.02
C ASP A 8 4.41 -17.48 3.36
N LEU A 9 3.14 -17.13 3.59
CA LEU A 9 2.55 -15.90 3.06
C LEU A 9 3.27 -14.66 3.58
N PHE A 10 3.79 -14.73 4.79
CA PHE A 10 4.48 -13.59 5.39
C PHE A 10 5.94 -13.48 4.98
N LEU A 11 6.41 -14.35 4.07
CA LEU A 11 7.79 -14.36 3.61
C LEU A 11 8.74 -14.26 4.81
N GLN A 12 8.63 -15.27 5.69
CA GLN A 12 9.35 -15.44 6.96
C GLN A 12 10.66 -14.64 6.95
N GLU A 13 10.74 -13.63 7.83
CA GLU A 13 11.79 -12.58 7.97
C GLU A 13 11.45 -11.17 7.45
N ARG A 14 10.40 -10.98 6.63
CA ARG A 14 10.09 -9.65 6.06
C ARG A 14 9.10 -8.79 6.85
N ILE A 15 8.36 -9.39 7.77
CA ILE A 15 7.39 -8.68 8.64
C ILE A 15 8.05 -8.07 9.89
N PRO A 16 7.42 -7.07 10.54
CA PRO A 16 7.99 -6.47 11.75
C PRO A 16 8.17 -7.49 12.88
N ARG A 17 9.26 -7.37 13.66
CA ARG A 17 9.47 -8.18 14.88
C ARG A 17 8.35 -8.03 15.90
N LYS A 18 7.80 -6.82 16.00
CA LYS A 18 6.66 -6.49 16.84
C LYS A 18 5.56 -5.82 16.01
N PRO A 19 4.80 -6.58 15.20
CA PRO A 19 3.79 -5.99 14.34
C PRO A 19 2.67 -5.37 15.17
N TYR A 20 2.10 -4.27 14.68
CA TYR A 20 0.79 -3.84 15.15
C TYR A 20 -0.26 -4.89 14.80
N CYS A 21 -1.16 -5.17 15.73
CA CYS A 21 -2.26 -6.10 15.51
C CYS A 21 -3.47 -5.72 16.36
N THR A 22 -4.66 -6.19 15.95
CA THR A 22 -5.90 -6.12 16.74
C THR A 22 -6.91 -7.14 16.21
N ASP A 23 -7.91 -7.47 17.03
CA ASP A 23 -9.09 -8.22 16.58
C ASP A 23 -10.23 -7.30 16.14
N ASP A 24 -10.22 -6.05 16.61
CA ASP A 24 -11.22 -5.04 16.27
C ASP A 24 -10.53 -3.68 16.19
N LEU A 25 -10.71 -3.01 15.05
CA LEU A 25 -10.12 -1.70 14.76
C LEU A 25 -10.65 -0.60 15.69
N SER A 26 -11.85 -0.77 16.27
CA SER A 26 -12.47 0.20 17.18
C SER A 26 -11.68 0.40 18.49
N TYR A 27 -10.96 -0.64 18.95
CA TYR A 27 -10.12 -0.59 20.15
C TYR A 27 -8.68 -0.12 19.88
N GLY A 28 -8.40 0.27 18.64
CA GLY A 28 -7.07 0.64 18.16
C GLY A 28 -6.14 -0.56 17.95
N ILE A 29 -4.91 -0.25 17.52
CA ILE A 29 -3.89 -1.24 17.17
C ILE A 29 -2.76 -1.25 18.20
N ARG A 30 -2.18 -2.41 18.51
CA ARG A 30 -1.10 -2.53 19.51
C ARG A 30 0.06 -3.37 19.01
N PRO A 31 1.32 -3.00 19.30
CA PRO A 31 2.46 -3.83 18.94
C PRO A 31 2.50 -5.07 19.84
N ARG A 32 2.72 -6.24 19.26
CA ARG A 32 2.83 -7.54 19.96
C ARG A 32 3.97 -8.37 19.40
N SER A 33 4.39 -9.43 20.08
CA SER A 33 5.34 -10.39 19.48
C SER A 33 4.72 -11.04 18.25
N TYR A 34 5.54 -11.48 17.30
CA TYR A 34 5.05 -12.16 16.09
C TYR A 34 4.08 -13.31 16.40
N LYS A 35 4.44 -14.19 17.35
CA LYS A 35 3.61 -15.33 17.78
C LYS A 35 2.22 -14.91 18.24
N THR A 36 2.08 -13.75 18.89
CA THR A 36 0.78 -13.23 19.32
C THR A 36 0.07 -12.46 18.20
N ALA A 37 0.81 -11.74 17.36
CA ALA A 37 0.23 -10.92 16.30
C ALA A 37 -0.42 -11.76 15.20
N ILE A 38 0.18 -12.89 14.83
CA ILE A 38 -0.35 -13.79 13.78
C ILE A 38 -1.68 -14.45 14.16
N THR A 39 -2.05 -14.46 15.44
CA THR A 39 -3.33 -15.00 15.90
C THR A 39 -4.43 -13.95 15.95
N ARG A 40 -4.19 -12.71 15.49
CA ARG A 40 -5.17 -11.63 15.51
C ARG A 40 -5.82 -11.44 14.15
N ARG A 41 -7.04 -10.90 14.12
CA ARG A 41 -7.76 -10.66 12.85
C ARG A 41 -7.02 -9.69 11.93
N TYR A 42 -6.39 -8.66 12.48
CA TYR A 42 -5.64 -7.67 11.71
C TYR A 42 -4.18 -7.65 12.13
N ILE A 43 -3.28 -7.50 11.16
CA ILE A 43 -1.83 -7.52 11.37
C ILE A 43 -1.10 -6.54 10.44
N GLN A 44 -0.04 -5.92 10.94
CA GLN A 44 0.91 -5.14 10.15
C GLN A 44 1.89 -6.09 9.44
N VAL A 45 1.99 -5.99 8.13
CA VAL A 45 2.92 -6.80 7.32
C VAL A 45 4.12 -6.01 6.80
N ASN A 46 3.99 -4.69 6.67
CA ASN A 46 5.05 -3.78 6.23
C ASN A 46 5.79 -3.18 7.45
N PRO A 47 7.11 -3.40 7.60
CA PRO A 47 7.92 -2.66 8.57
C PRO A 47 7.89 -1.14 8.33
N PRO A 48 8.11 -0.30 9.36
CA PRO A 48 8.05 1.16 9.20
C PRO A 48 9.00 1.73 8.13
N HIS A 49 10.14 1.07 7.91
CA HIS A 49 11.22 1.49 7.01
C HIS A 49 11.24 0.72 5.67
N LEU A 50 10.32 -0.23 5.46
CA LEU A 50 10.28 -1.09 4.27
C LEU A 50 8.86 -1.30 3.78
N ARG A 51 8.68 -1.22 2.46
CA ARG A 51 7.51 -1.75 1.79
C ARG A 51 7.85 -3.14 1.26
N THR A 52 7.22 -4.15 1.83
CA THR A 52 7.36 -5.56 1.46
C THR A 52 6.14 -6.05 0.67
N PHE A 53 4.98 -5.45 0.92
CA PHE A 53 3.73 -5.69 0.24
C PHE A 53 3.08 -4.37 -0.21
N LEU A 54 2.54 -4.34 -1.43
CA LEU A 54 1.52 -3.36 -1.81
C LEU A 54 0.18 -3.90 -1.34
N LEU A 55 -0.57 -3.08 -0.62
CA LEU A 55 -1.82 -3.48 0.02
C LEU A 55 -2.95 -2.60 -0.49
N PHE A 56 -4.07 -3.23 -0.85
CA PHE A 56 -5.26 -2.56 -1.34
C PHE A 56 -6.46 -3.02 -0.55
N ASP A 57 -7.21 -2.08 0.03
CA ASP A 57 -8.50 -2.34 0.66
C ASP A 57 -9.60 -2.00 -0.33
N LEU A 58 -10.46 -2.98 -0.59
CA LEU A 58 -11.47 -2.95 -1.63
C LEU A 58 -12.84 -3.16 -0.99
N ASP A 59 -13.59 -2.07 -0.89
CA ASP A 59 -14.86 -1.99 -0.17
C ASP A 59 -16.08 -2.21 -1.08
N TYR A 60 -16.09 -3.30 -1.81
CA TYR A 60 -17.21 -3.70 -2.67
C TYR A 60 -17.33 -5.22 -2.81
N ALA A 61 -18.49 -5.67 -3.28
CA ALA A 61 -18.77 -7.09 -3.40
C ALA A 61 -17.92 -7.76 -4.49
N GLY A 62 -17.42 -8.97 -4.21
CA GLY A 62 -16.59 -9.71 -5.16
C GLY A 62 -15.15 -9.19 -5.30
N ALA A 63 -14.73 -8.23 -4.47
CA ALA A 63 -13.44 -7.57 -4.55
C ALA A 63 -12.21 -8.50 -4.58
N ALA A 64 -12.33 -9.74 -4.07
CA ALA A 64 -11.25 -10.73 -4.09
C ALA A 64 -10.74 -11.10 -5.48
N LEU A 65 -11.61 -10.98 -6.51
CA LEU A 65 -11.29 -11.30 -7.91
C LEU A 65 -11.09 -10.05 -8.78
N ALA A 66 -11.13 -8.85 -8.18
CA ALA A 66 -10.98 -7.60 -8.92
C ALA A 66 -9.65 -7.49 -9.70
N TRP A 67 -8.61 -8.20 -9.27
CA TRP A 67 -7.35 -8.28 -10.00
C TRP A 67 -7.51 -8.99 -11.35
N GLU A 68 -8.32 -10.06 -11.41
CA GLU A 68 -8.58 -10.83 -12.63
C GLU A 68 -9.43 -10.00 -13.59
N ASP A 69 -10.50 -9.39 -13.09
CA ASP A 69 -11.39 -8.51 -13.87
C ASP A 69 -10.64 -7.32 -14.49
N ASN A 70 -9.59 -6.85 -13.83
CA ASN A 70 -8.77 -5.73 -14.28
C ASN A 70 -7.47 -6.16 -15.01
N ASN A 71 -7.32 -7.45 -15.35
CA ASN A 71 -6.12 -7.97 -16.01
C ASN A 71 -4.83 -7.54 -15.30
N LEU A 72 -4.81 -7.67 -13.97
CA LEU A 72 -3.65 -7.49 -13.12
C LEU A 72 -3.04 -8.87 -12.80
N PRO A 73 -1.77 -8.94 -12.39
CA PRO A 73 -1.20 -10.19 -11.95
C PRO A 73 -1.93 -10.70 -10.70
N MET A 74 -1.84 -12.00 -10.45
CA MET A 74 -2.43 -12.61 -9.27
C MET A 74 -1.74 -12.09 -8.00
N PRO A 75 -2.48 -11.65 -6.96
CA PRO A 75 -1.89 -11.23 -5.69
C PRO A 75 -1.32 -12.41 -4.92
N ALA A 76 -0.41 -12.14 -3.98
CA ALA A 76 0.09 -13.14 -3.03
C ALA A 76 -1.04 -13.71 -2.17
N TRP A 77 -2.01 -12.87 -1.81
CA TRP A 77 -3.28 -13.28 -1.23
C TRP A 77 -4.38 -12.23 -1.44
N ALA A 78 -5.63 -12.69 -1.36
CA ALA A 78 -6.78 -11.86 -1.03
C ALA A 78 -7.44 -12.38 0.25
N ALA A 79 -7.57 -11.52 1.25
CA ALA A 79 -8.22 -11.81 2.53
C ALA A 79 -9.62 -11.20 2.55
N ILE A 80 -10.64 -12.05 2.60
CA ILE A 80 -12.03 -11.73 2.28
C ILE A 80 -12.84 -11.71 3.58
N ASN A 81 -13.64 -10.66 3.75
CA ASN A 81 -14.68 -10.63 4.77
C ASN A 81 -15.87 -11.47 4.30
N ARG A 82 -16.22 -12.51 5.07
CA ARG A 82 -17.30 -13.44 4.74
C ARG A 82 -18.69 -12.80 4.78
N GLU A 83 -18.85 -11.70 5.50
CA GLU A 83 -20.14 -11.04 5.71
C GLU A 83 -20.50 -10.09 4.56
N ASN A 84 -19.54 -9.30 4.09
CA ASN A 84 -19.78 -8.26 3.07
C ASN A 84 -18.96 -8.46 1.78
N THR A 85 -18.12 -9.49 1.72
CA THR A 85 -17.24 -9.83 0.58
C THR A 85 -16.18 -8.78 0.19
N HIS A 86 -15.98 -7.76 1.03
CA HIS A 86 -14.88 -6.80 0.88
C HIS A 86 -13.54 -7.51 1.12
N ALA A 87 -12.51 -7.15 0.37
CA ALA A 87 -11.25 -7.88 0.39
C ALA A 87 -10.04 -6.95 0.57
N HIS A 88 -9.02 -7.45 1.27
CA HIS A 88 -7.69 -6.86 1.19
C HIS A 88 -6.84 -7.69 0.24
N LEU A 89 -6.30 -7.07 -0.79
CA LEU A 89 -5.35 -7.69 -1.72
C LEU A 89 -3.94 -7.31 -1.32
N ALA A 90 -3.01 -8.26 -1.44
CA ALA A 90 -1.61 -8.02 -1.20
C ALA A 90 -0.73 -8.55 -2.33
N TYR A 91 0.10 -7.67 -2.87
CA TYR A 91 1.14 -8.01 -3.82
C TYR A 91 2.48 -8.04 -3.11
N ALA A 92 3.10 -9.21 -3.04
CA ALA A 92 4.43 -9.36 -2.48
C ALA A 92 5.47 -8.76 -3.42
N LEU A 93 6.46 -8.07 -2.86
CA LEU A 93 7.61 -7.58 -3.60
C LEU A 93 8.78 -8.57 -3.44
N SER A 94 9.37 -8.98 -4.56
CA SER A 94 10.57 -9.84 -4.56
C SER A 94 11.73 -9.15 -3.86
N ALA A 95 11.90 -7.85 -4.10
CA ALA A 95 12.84 -6.94 -3.42
C ALA A 95 12.09 -5.84 -2.66
N PRO A 96 12.14 -5.81 -1.31
CA PRO A 96 11.50 -4.75 -0.52
C PRO A 96 12.09 -3.37 -0.82
N VAL A 97 11.24 -2.34 -0.78
CA VAL A 97 11.63 -0.95 -1.07
C VAL A 97 11.78 -0.18 0.24
N LEU A 98 12.89 0.53 0.41
CA LEU A 98 13.10 1.41 1.55
C LEU A 98 12.14 2.61 1.49
N THR A 99 11.40 2.83 2.59
CA THR A 99 10.47 3.96 2.72
C THR A 99 11.10 5.16 3.43
N ALA A 100 12.21 4.96 4.15
CA ALA A 100 12.96 6.03 4.80
C ALA A 100 14.03 6.61 3.87
N ASP A 101 14.25 7.93 3.96
CA ASP A 101 15.19 8.66 3.12
C ASP A 101 16.63 8.45 3.60
N PHE A 102 17.20 7.29 3.26
CA PHE A 102 18.62 6.99 3.46
C PHE A 102 19.35 7.05 2.11
N GLY A 103 20.00 8.19 1.83
CA GLY A 103 21.05 8.28 0.81
C GLY A 103 20.59 8.31 -0.65
N GLY A 104 19.45 8.93 -0.98
CA GLY A 104 19.10 9.25 -2.38
C GLY A 104 18.38 8.16 -3.17
N ARG A 105 17.91 7.07 -2.53
CA ARG A 105 17.09 6.01 -3.17
C ARG A 105 15.63 6.40 -3.41
N GLN A 106 15.36 7.69 -3.60
CA GLN A 106 14.01 8.20 -3.83
C GLN A 106 13.41 7.71 -5.15
N ALA A 107 14.21 7.32 -6.14
CA ALA A 107 13.71 6.83 -7.43
C ALA A 107 12.87 5.54 -7.28
N ALA A 108 13.35 4.56 -6.51
CA ALA A 108 12.62 3.31 -6.28
C ALA A 108 11.34 3.55 -5.46
N LEU A 109 11.39 4.43 -4.45
CA LEU A 109 10.23 4.79 -3.66
C LEU A 109 9.17 5.53 -4.48
N ARG A 110 9.59 6.47 -5.34
CA ARG A 110 8.72 7.15 -6.29
C ARG A 110 8.09 6.19 -7.29
N TYR A 111 8.88 5.25 -7.81
CA TYR A 111 8.40 4.26 -8.76
C TYR A 111 7.39 3.30 -8.13
N LEU A 112 7.69 2.80 -6.93
CA LEU A 112 6.75 2.05 -6.11
C LEU A 112 5.44 2.82 -5.89
N ALA A 113 5.53 4.09 -5.51
CA ALA A 113 4.34 4.89 -5.23
C ALA A 113 3.47 5.13 -6.47
N ALA A 114 4.09 5.32 -7.65
CA ALA A 114 3.38 5.42 -8.92
C ALA A 114 2.63 4.11 -9.26
N ILE A 115 3.29 2.96 -9.08
CA ILE A 115 2.67 1.65 -9.27
C ILE A 115 1.51 1.46 -8.28
N GLU A 116 1.71 1.79 -7.00
CA GLU A 116 0.67 1.67 -5.98
C GLU A 116 -0.55 2.56 -6.30
N ALA A 117 -0.33 3.80 -6.74
CA ALA A 117 -1.41 4.69 -7.17
C ALA A 117 -2.16 4.15 -8.40
N ALA A 118 -1.42 3.64 -9.40
CA ALA A 118 -2.02 3.09 -10.60
C ALA A 118 -2.83 1.82 -10.33
N TYR A 119 -2.32 0.92 -9.47
CA TYR A 119 -3.05 -0.27 -9.03
C TYR A 119 -4.30 0.11 -8.23
N ARG A 120 -4.19 1.08 -7.30
CA ARG A 120 -5.35 1.55 -6.52
C ARG A 120 -6.45 2.08 -7.45
N ALA A 121 -6.09 2.93 -8.41
CA ALA A 121 -7.03 3.47 -9.39
C ALA A 121 -7.67 2.36 -10.23
N LYS A 122 -6.88 1.40 -10.72
CA LYS A 122 -7.38 0.29 -11.55
C LYS A 122 -8.30 -0.65 -10.75
N LEU A 123 -7.99 -0.90 -9.49
CA LEU A 123 -8.79 -1.74 -8.58
C LEU A 123 -9.98 -1.01 -7.96
N GLY A 124 -10.12 0.31 -8.14
CA GLY A 124 -11.12 1.10 -7.40
C GLY A 124 -10.96 0.99 -5.88
N GLY A 125 -9.71 0.94 -5.41
CA GLY A 125 -9.42 0.78 -3.98
C GLY A 125 -9.57 2.07 -3.18
N ASP A 126 -9.70 1.95 -1.87
CA ASP A 126 -9.90 3.09 -0.97
C ASP A 126 -8.66 4.01 -0.92
N ASP A 127 -8.84 5.30 -1.26
CA ASP A 127 -7.85 6.37 -1.09
C ASP A 127 -7.58 6.68 0.39
N GLY A 128 -8.56 6.37 1.24
CA GLY A 128 -8.54 6.35 2.70
C GLY A 128 -7.68 5.23 3.31
N PHE A 129 -7.16 4.31 2.51
CA PHE A 129 -6.39 3.19 3.03
C PHE A 129 -4.88 3.49 3.13
N SER A 130 -4.35 3.44 4.35
CA SER A 130 -2.93 3.74 4.62
C SER A 130 -1.96 2.58 4.37
N GLY A 131 -2.46 1.35 4.23
CA GLY A 131 -1.63 0.14 4.13
C GLY A 131 -0.82 -0.18 5.39
N LEU A 132 -1.16 0.40 6.55
CA LEU A 132 -0.46 0.12 7.82
C LEU A 132 -0.83 -1.26 8.38
N ILE A 133 -2.12 -1.61 8.36
CA ILE A 133 -2.64 -2.87 8.88
C ILE A 133 -3.54 -3.51 7.83
N THR A 134 -3.53 -4.84 7.74
CA THR A 134 -4.36 -5.60 6.81
C THR A 134 -5.12 -6.71 7.52
N LYS A 135 -6.21 -7.20 6.90
CA LYS A 135 -6.82 -8.49 7.24
C LYS A 135 -5.72 -9.56 7.21
N ASN A 136 -5.57 -10.30 8.29
CA ASN A 136 -4.53 -11.30 8.46
C ASN A 136 -4.87 -12.57 7.67
N PRO A 137 -4.16 -12.91 6.58
CA PRO A 137 -4.51 -14.07 5.76
C PRO A 137 -4.38 -15.42 6.49
N MET A 138 -3.69 -15.48 7.63
CA MET A 138 -3.55 -16.69 8.43
C MET A 138 -4.66 -16.86 9.49
N HIS A 139 -5.53 -15.87 9.65
CA HIS A 139 -6.59 -15.90 10.65
C HIS A 139 -7.90 -16.49 10.06
N PRO A 140 -8.53 -17.51 10.68
CA PRO A 140 -9.68 -18.22 10.10
C PRO A 140 -10.96 -17.39 9.93
N HIS A 141 -11.03 -16.24 10.60
CA HIS A 141 -12.12 -15.26 10.43
C HIS A 141 -12.27 -14.80 8.98
N TRP A 142 -11.15 -14.66 8.27
CA TRP A 142 -11.16 -14.27 6.87
C TRP A 142 -11.18 -15.51 5.98
N GLU A 143 -11.94 -15.43 4.90
CA GLU A 143 -11.77 -16.38 3.81
C GLU A 143 -10.51 -15.98 3.02
N LEU A 144 -9.73 -16.97 2.60
CA LEU A 144 -8.43 -16.75 1.99
C LEU A 144 -8.42 -17.30 0.57
N LEU A 145 -8.22 -16.41 -0.40
CA LEU A 145 -7.73 -16.79 -1.72
C LEU A 145 -6.20 -16.65 -1.70
N ARG A 146 -5.51 -17.79 -1.76
CA ARG A 146 -4.05 -17.84 -1.74
C ARG A 146 -3.50 -17.78 -3.16
N GLY A 147 -2.51 -16.91 -3.39
CA GLY A 147 -1.81 -16.83 -4.66
C GLY A 147 -0.95 -18.07 -4.95
N VAL A 148 -0.63 -18.26 -6.22
CA VAL A 148 0.35 -19.28 -6.66
C VAL A 148 1.75 -19.02 -6.04
N PRO A 149 2.62 -20.04 -5.95
CA PRO A 149 3.93 -19.90 -5.29
C PRO A 149 4.76 -18.70 -5.76
N ASP A 150 4.72 -18.36 -7.06
CA ASP A 150 5.48 -17.24 -7.61
C ASP A 150 4.90 -15.88 -7.20
N ALA A 151 3.57 -15.76 -7.12
CA ALA A 151 2.90 -14.58 -6.57
C ALA A 151 3.26 -14.36 -5.09
N VAL A 152 3.36 -15.45 -4.32
CA VAL A 152 3.75 -15.41 -2.90
C VAL A 152 5.22 -15.02 -2.75
N ARG A 153 6.13 -15.56 -3.57
CA ARG A 153 7.56 -15.16 -3.61
C ARG A 153 7.74 -13.68 -3.95
N GLY A 154 6.80 -13.14 -4.73
CA GLY A 154 6.68 -11.73 -5.03
C GLY A 154 7.22 -11.33 -6.38
N TYR A 155 6.76 -10.17 -6.83
CA TYR A 155 7.08 -9.59 -8.12
C TYR A 155 8.12 -8.48 -7.97
N ASP A 156 8.90 -8.25 -9.01
CA ASP A 156 9.67 -7.01 -9.10
C ASP A 156 8.76 -5.85 -9.58
N LEU A 157 9.20 -4.62 -9.33
CA LEU A 157 8.43 -3.43 -9.70
C LEU A 157 8.26 -3.28 -11.22
N PRO A 158 9.28 -3.55 -12.07
CA PRO A 158 9.10 -3.54 -13.53
C PRO A 158 7.97 -4.46 -14.01
N TYR A 159 7.93 -5.70 -13.54
CA TYR A 159 6.86 -6.63 -13.90
C TYR A 159 5.49 -6.10 -13.50
N LEU A 160 5.34 -5.56 -12.28
CA LEU A 160 4.07 -4.98 -11.86
C LEU A 160 3.66 -3.78 -12.72
N ALA A 161 4.63 -2.99 -13.18
CA ALA A 161 4.40 -1.82 -14.01
C ALA A 161 3.86 -2.16 -15.41
N ASP A 162 4.19 -3.32 -15.97
CA ASP A 162 3.72 -3.73 -17.30
C ASP A 162 2.17 -3.86 -17.39
N PHE A 163 1.48 -3.93 -16.26
CA PHE A 163 0.02 -4.09 -16.18
C PHE A 163 -0.74 -2.76 -15.97
N VAL A 164 -0.03 -1.64 -15.87
CA VAL A 164 -0.63 -0.33 -15.56
C VAL A 164 -0.03 0.80 -16.39
N ASP A 165 -0.86 1.79 -16.73
CA ASP A 165 -0.40 3.01 -17.36
C ASP A 165 0.18 3.96 -16.31
N LEU A 166 1.51 3.99 -16.17
CA LEU A 166 2.20 4.85 -15.22
C LEU A 166 2.29 6.31 -15.66
N GLU A 167 1.96 6.66 -16.91
CA GLU A 167 2.15 8.03 -17.41
C GLU A 167 1.30 9.03 -16.64
N ARG A 168 0.12 8.60 -16.21
CA ARG A 168 -0.82 9.39 -15.39
C ARG A 168 -0.32 9.55 -13.94
N PHE A 169 0.39 8.57 -13.42
CA PHE A 169 0.81 8.50 -12.02
C PHE A 169 2.29 8.86 -11.80
N LYS A 170 2.94 9.50 -12.79
CA LYS A 170 4.33 9.97 -12.65
C LYS A 170 4.43 10.89 -11.43
N PRO A 171 5.36 10.62 -10.49
CA PRO A 171 5.56 11.44 -9.30
C PRO A 171 5.87 12.88 -9.69
N TYR A 172 5.48 13.81 -8.82
CA TYR A 172 5.69 15.24 -9.04
C TYR A 172 7.19 15.54 -9.17
N VAL A 173 7.62 15.89 -10.39
CA VAL A 173 8.94 16.46 -10.68
C VAL A 173 8.73 17.88 -11.17
N GLY A 174 8.29 18.78 -10.28
CA GLY A 174 7.95 20.17 -10.64
C GLY A 174 6.51 20.34 -11.15
N ARG A 175 6.19 21.53 -11.66
CA ARG A 175 4.82 22.11 -11.84
C ARG A 175 3.79 21.33 -12.68
N SER A 176 4.07 20.14 -13.19
CA SER A 176 3.34 19.59 -14.35
C SER A 176 2.39 18.42 -14.09
N ASN A 177 2.26 17.88 -12.86
CA ASN A 177 1.31 16.78 -12.64
C ASN A 177 0.45 16.97 -11.38
N VAL A 178 -0.83 17.29 -11.59
CA VAL A 178 -1.84 17.55 -10.54
C VAL A 178 -2.28 16.24 -9.88
N GLU A 179 -2.20 15.12 -10.60
CA GLU A 179 -2.60 13.78 -10.16
C GLU A 179 -1.46 13.00 -9.50
N ALA A 180 -0.27 13.60 -9.37
CA ALA A 180 0.88 12.97 -8.77
C ALA A 180 0.68 12.72 -7.26
N VAL A 181 0.42 11.47 -6.90
CA VAL A 181 0.35 10.97 -5.51
C VAL A 181 1.53 10.05 -5.28
N GLY A 182 2.27 10.25 -4.19
CA GLY A 182 3.28 9.28 -3.81
C GLY A 182 4.32 9.81 -2.85
N LEU A 183 4.16 9.45 -1.57
CA LEU A 183 5.14 9.45 -0.47
C LEU A 183 4.37 9.31 0.87
N GLY A 184 3.12 9.80 0.91
CA GLY A 184 2.19 9.67 2.02
C GLY A 184 1.25 10.88 2.10
N ARG A 185 0.18 10.79 2.91
CA ARG A 185 -0.82 11.87 3.06
C ARG A 185 -0.20 13.23 3.39
N ASN A 186 0.79 13.25 4.28
CA ASN A 186 1.46 14.49 4.69
C ASN A 186 2.15 15.17 3.50
N CYS A 187 2.80 14.39 2.64
CA CYS A 187 3.44 14.91 1.44
C CYS A 187 2.40 15.39 0.43
N THR A 188 1.28 14.67 0.27
CA THR A 188 0.18 15.10 -0.60
C THR A 188 -0.42 16.42 -0.12
N VAL A 189 -0.76 16.54 1.17
CA VAL A 189 -1.30 17.78 1.76
C VAL A 189 -0.31 18.92 1.60
N PHE A 190 0.97 18.70 1.90
CA PHE A 190 2.01 19.72 1.71
C PHE A 190 2.11 20.18 0.25
N ASN A 191 2.10 19.25 -0.72
CA ASN A 191 2.19 19.57 -2.14
C ASN A 191 0.96 20.35 -2.64
N VAL A 192 -0.24 19.94 -2.24
CA VAL A 192 -1.50 20.63 -2.61
C VAL A 192 -1.55 22.04 -2.01
N VAL A 193 -1.29 22.15 -0.70
CA VAL A 193 -1.34 23.44 0.01
C VAL A 193 -0.25 24.38 -0.48
N SER A 194 0.97 23.88 -0.71
CA SER A 194 2.06 24.71 -1.23
C SER A 194 1.76 25.26 -2.62
N ARG A 195 1.10 24.48 -3.50
CA ARG A 195 0.66 24.98 -4.81
C ARG A 195 -0.36 26.10 -4.68
N TRP A 196 -1.42 25.88 -3.90
CA TRP A 196 -2.42 26.92 -3.64
C TRP A 196 -1.74 28.18 -3.07
N ALA A 197 -0.83 28.00 -2.11
CA ALA A 197 -0.09 29.11 -1.52
C ALA A 197 0.76 29.85 -2.57
N TYR A 198 1.51 29.15 -3.44
CA TYR A 198 2.33 29.79 -4.48
C TYR A 198 1.50 30.53 -5.54
N GLU A 199 0.33 30.01 -5.92
CA GLU A 199 -0.57 30.69 -6.87
C GLU A 199 -1.17 31.97 -6.25
N ASN A 200 -1.51 31.94 -4.96
CA ASN A 200 -2.23 33.04 -4.30
C ASN A 200 -1.30 34.05 -3.58
N VAL A 201 -0.03 33.70 -3.30
CA VAL A 201 0.87 34.55 -2.48
C VAL A 201 1.10 35.94 -3.06
N LEU A 202 1.12 36.09 -4.38
CA LEU A 202 1.32 37.38 -5.03
C LEU A 202 0.11 38.31 -4.86
N GLU A 203 -1.10 37.76 -4.94
CA GLU A 203 -2.33 38.50 -4.70
C GLU A 203 -2.43 38.95 -3.23
N TYR A 204 -2.13 38.05 -2.28
CA TYR A 204 -2.06 38.40 -0.85
C TYR A 204 -1.03 39.48 -0.55
N LYS A 205 0.14 39.44 -1.21
CA LYS A 205 1.17 40.49 -1.07
C LYS A 205 0.70 41.84 -1.63
N GLN A 206 -0.05 41.84 -2.73
CA GLN A 206 -0.61 43.07 -3.32
C GLN A 206 -1.74 43.67 -2.48
N GLN A 207 -2.50 42.84 -1.77
CA GLN A 207 -3.55 43.26 -0.83
C GLN A 207 -2.99 43.83 0.49
N GLY A 208 -1.67 44.02 0.62
CA GLY A 208 -1.04 44.59 1.81
C GLY A 208 -1.00 43.66 3.02
N LEU A 209 -1.39 42.38 2.87
CA LEU A 209 -1.24 41.32 3.87
C LEU A 209 0.19 40.79 3.86
N THR A 210 1.18 41.68 3.92
CA THR A 210 2.55 41.33 4.26
C THR A 210 2.67 41.40 5.78
N LEU A 211 2.98 40.26 6.41
CA LEU A 211 3.38 40.21 7.81
C LEU A 211 4.48 41.27 8.04
N ALA A 212 4.19 42.22 8.91
CA ALA A 212 5.20 42.83 9.76
C ALA A 212 5.76 41.69 10.62
N GLY A 213 6.81 41.04 10.12
CA GLY A 213 7.65 40.13 10.87
C GLY A 213 8.78 40.90 11.54
#